data_AF-A0A4Q9V4B0-F1
#
_entry.id   AF-A0A4Q9V4B0-F1
#
_cell.length_a   1.000
_cell.length_b   1.000
_cell.length_c   1.000
_cell.angle_alpha   90.00
_cell.angle_beta   90.00
_cell.angle_gamma   90.00
#
_symmetry.space_group_name_H-M   'P 1'
#
loop_
_entity.id
_entity.type
_entity.pdbx_description
1 polymer ?
#
loop_
_entity_poly.entity_id
_entity_poly.type
_entity_poly.pdbx_seq_one_letter_code
_entity_poly.pdbx_strand_id
1 'polypeptide(L)'
;MTLFVDKIIENDLGGYTTDLKKAEYILAVHRLTFEKILSQTSKTTKIPSGGFISGKYVVMFNLSWDLKHVNFGFINYQIDLDKHFDVFADCMSPKSVAGFHQFRERIKQKDQSELNSTQLSDSDSDFVLAYGEYIENRNNG
;
A
#
# COMPACT_ATOMS: atom_id res chain seq x y z
N MET A 1 6.26 11.18 5.53
CA MET A 1 5.37 10.10 6.04
C MET A 1 6.08 8.78 5.85
N THR A 2 6.10 7.94 6.88
CA THR A 2 6.70 6.61 6.82
C THR A 2 5.60 5.57 6.74
N LEU A 3 5.72 4.62 5.81
CA LEU A 3 4.83 3.47 5.70
C LEU A 3 5.59 2.23 6.08
N PHE A 4 5.02 1.47 7.02
CA PHE A 4 5.66 0.29 7.56
C PHE A 4 5.27 -0.94 6.76
N VAL A 5 6.27 -1.72 6.35
CA VAL A 5 6.12 -2.92 5.53
C VAL A 5 6.76 -4.13 6.21
N ASP A 6 6.51 -5.33 5.71
CA ASP A 6 7.17 -6.55 6.21
C ASP A 6 8.54 -6.74 5.55
N LYS A 7 8.67 -6.28 4.31
CA LYS A 7 9.91 -6.37 3.55
C LYS A 7 10.01 -5.23 2.56
N ILE A 8 11.19 -4.61 2.52
CA ILE A 8 11.60 -3.69 1.46
C ILE A 8 12.29 -4.47 0.35
N ILE A 9 11.99 -4.11 -0.89
CA ILE A 9 12.67 -4.65 -2.08
C ILE A 9 13.82 -3.72 -2.40
N GLU A 10 15.00 -4.30 -2.63
CA GLU A 10 16.26 -3.59 -2.86
C GLU A 10 16.17 -2.55 -3.98
N ASN A 11 17.13 -1.61 -4.01
CA ASN A 11 17.24 -0.57 -5.03
C ASN A 11 15.98 0.31 -5.17
N ASP A 12 15.27 0.54 -4.06
CA ASP A 12 14.09 1.41 -4.03
C ASP A 12 12.95 0.94 -4.96
N LEU A 13 12.93 -0.37 -5.29
CA LEU A 13 11.91 -0.96 -6.16
C LEU A 13 10.53 -0.95 -5.50
N GLY A 14 10.48 -1.10 -4.17
CA GLY A 14 9.22 -1.13 -3.44
C GLY A 14 9.27 -1.89 -2.13
N GLY A 15 8.16 -2.52 -1.77
CA GLY A 15 8.01 -3.31 -0.56
C GLY A 15 6.63 -3.95 -0.48
N TYR A 16 6.40 -4.82 0.50
CA TYR A 16 5.08 -5.40 0.74
C TYR A 16 4.81 -5.67 2.21
N THR A 17 3.54 -5.76 2.56
CA THR A 17 3.10 -6.23 3.88
C THR A 17 1.85 -7.10 3.76
N THR A 18 1.81 -8.10 4.62
CA THR A 18 0.68 -8.99 4.87
C THR A 18 0.18 -8.87 6.32
N ASP A 19 0.87 -8.07 7.14
CA ASP A 19 0.46 -7.76 8.50
C ASP A 19 -0.77 -6.85 8.51
N LEU A 20 -1.80 -7.30 9.21
CA LEU A 20 -3.09 -6.61 9.29
C LEU A 20 -2.98 -5.22 9.94
N LYS A 21 -2.13 -5.05 10.95
CA LYS A 21 -1.98 -3.78 11.68
C LYS A 21 -1.17 -2.77 10.86
N LYS A 22 -0.13 -3.21 10.17
CA LYS A 22 0.61 -2.37 9.22
C LYS A 22 -0.32 -1.92 8.09
N ALA A 23 -1.11 -2.83 7.53
CA ALA A 23 -2.12 -2.48 6.52
C ALA A 23 -3.18 -1.50 7.06
N GLU A 24 -3.67 -1.69 8.29
CA GLU A 24 -4.58 -0.74 8.94
C GLU A 24 -3.95 0.66 9.06
N TYR A 25 -2.72 0.73 9.56
CA TYR A 25 -1.96 1.98 9.68
C TYR A 25 -1.78 2.67 8.33
N ILE A 26 -1.35 1.93 7.31
CA ILE A 26 -1.19 2.42 5.93
C ILE A 26 -2.49 3.05 5.43
N LEU A 27 -3.64 2.38 5.63
CA LEU A 27 -4.93 2.96 5.25
C LEU A 27 -5.26 4.21 6.06
N ALA A 28 -5.04 4.17 7.38
CA ALA A 28 -5.38 5.26 8.29
C ALA A 28 -4.63 6.55 7.95
N VAL A 29 -3.33 6.50 7.66
CA VAL A 29 -2.55 7.68 7.27
C VAL A 29 -2.99 8.28 5.93
N HIS A 30 -3.73 7.51 5.11
CA HIS A 30 -4.37 7.97 3.88
C HIS A 30 -5.87 8.30 4.05
N ARG A 31 -6.39 8.36 5.28
CA ARG A 31 -7.81 8.59 5.60
C ARG A 31 -8.75 7.56 4.95
N LEU A 32 -8.27 6.32 4.88
CA LEU A 32 -9.02 5.14 4.44
C LEU A 32 -9.19 4.17 5.60
N THR A 33 -10.16 3.27 5.46
CA THR A 33 -10.40 2.17 6.41
C THR A 33 -10.76 0.92 5.61
N PHE A 34 -10.58 -0.26 6.22
CA PHE A 34 -11.04 -1.52 5.62
C PHE A 34 -12.53 -1.48 5.30
N GLU A 35 -13.35 -0.97 6.22
CA GLU A 35 -14.79 -0.82 6.02
C GLU A 35 -15.14 0.05 4.80
N LYS A 36 -14.45 1.18 4.62
CA LYS A 36 -14.66 2.07 3.48
C LYS A 36 -14.32 1.38 2.15
N ILE A 37 -13.23 0.61 2.10
CA ILE A 37 -12.84 -0.16 0.91
C ILE A 37 -13.86 -1.28 0.62
N LEU A 38 -14.24 -2.03 1.65
CA LEU A 38 -15.15 -3.16 1.53
C LEU A 38 -16.56 -2.71 1.15
N SER A 39 -17.07 -1.62 1.73
CA SER A 39 -18.41 -1.09 1.42
C SER A 39 -18.55 -0.59 -0.03
N GLN A 40 -17.43 -0.22 -0.68
CA GLN A 40 -17.40 0.20 -2.07
C GLN A 40 -17.22 -0.97 -3.05
N THR A 41 -17.01 -2.19 -2.55
CA THR A 41 -16.79 -3.38 -3.37
C THR A 41 -18.05 -4.24 -3.42
N SER A 42 -18.34 -4.85 -4.57
CA SER A 42 -19.44 -5.82 -4.68
C SER A 42 -19.23 -6.98 -3.71
N LYS A 43 -20.26 -7.33 -2.93
CA LYS A 43 -20.27 -8.46 -1.99
C LYS A 43 -20.01 -9.82 -2.64
N THR A 44 -20.16 -9.94 -3.96
CA THR A 44 -19.85 -11.16 -4.71
C THR A 44 -18.37 -11.30 -5.06
N THR A 45 -17.57 -10.23 -4.89
CA THR A 45 -16.13 -10.24 -5.11
C THR A 45 -15.46 -11.01 -3.99
N LYS A 46 -14.85 -12.16 -4.28
CA LYS A 46 -14.21 -12.99 -3.24
C LYS A 46 -13.02 -12.31 -2.56
N ILE A 47 -12.22 -11.59 -3.34
CA ILE A 47 -11.03 -10.87 -2.88
C ILE A 47 -11.11 -9.45 -3.44
N PRO A 48 -11.74 -8.52 -2.70
CA PRO A 48 -11.64 -7.09 -2.97
C PRO A 48 -10.20 -6.66 -3.22
N SER A 49 -9.99 -5.84 -4.26
CA SER A 49 -8.69 -5.32 -4.64
C SER A 49 -8.79 -3.88 -5.12
N GLY A 50 -7.74 -3.10 -4.93
CA GLY A 50 -7.70 -1.71 -5.36
C GLY A 50 -6.29 -1.14 -5.31
N GLY A 51 -6.19 0.17 -5.49
CA GLY A 51 -4.93 0.87 -5.39
C GLY A 51 -5.08 2.37 -5.29
N PHE A 52 -4.00 3.02 -4.92
CA PHE A 52 -3.87 4.47 -4.77
C PHE A 52 -2.41 4.88 -4.88
N ILE A 53 -2.14 6.18 -4.79
CA ILE A 53 -0.80 6.75 -4.89
C ILE A 53 -0.34 7.20 -3.50
N SER A 54 0.91 6.92 -3.16
CA SER A 54 1.55 7.43 -1.95
C SER A 54 2.98 7.87 -2.24
N GLY A 55 3.19 9.19 -2.34
CA GLY A 55 4.43 9.76 -2.84
C GLY A 55 4.83 9.18 -4.20
N LYS A 56 6.04 8.62 -4.28
CA LYS A 56 6.58 7.94 -5.47
C LYS A 56 6.08 6.49 -5.65
N TYR A 57 5.27 5.96 -4.74
CA TYR A 57 4.81 4.58 -4.81
C TYR A 57 3.38 4.49 -5.37
N VAL A 58 3.16 3.53 -6.26
CA VAL A 58 1.84 2.97 -6.52
C VAL A 58 1.58 1.92 -5.45
N VAL A 59 0.55 2.16 -4.63
CA VAL A 59 0.11 1.23 -3.60
C VAL A 59 -1.05 0.44 -4.17
N MET A 60 -0.96 -0.89 -4.08
CA MET A 60 -2.00 -1.77 -4.54
C MET A 60 -2.25 -2.83 -3.48
N PHE A 61 -3.50 -3.24 -3.35
CA PHE A 61 -3.88 -4.15 -2.28
C PHE A 61 -4.90 -5.17 -2.74
N ASN A 62 -4.93 -6.28 -2.02
CA ASN A 62 -6.02 -7.23 -2.02
C ASN A 62 -6.32 -7.64 -0.58
N LEU A 63 -7.60 -7.86 -0.26
CA LEU A 63 -8.01 -8.26 1.08
C LEU A 63 -9.28 -9.08 1.05
N SER A 64 -9.40 -10.08 1.93
CA SER A 64 -10.62 -10.85 2.11
C SER A 64 -11.63 -10.09 2.98
N TRP A 65 -12.92 -10.41 2.82
CA TRP A 65 -13.99 -9.80 3.62
C TRP A 65 -13.84 -10.02 5.14
N ASP A 66 -13.25 -11.16 5.53
CA ASP A 66 -12.97 -11.50 6.93
C ASP A 66 -11.59 -11.02 7.40
N LEU A 67 -10.85 -10.30 6.54
CA LEU A 67 -9.52 -9.76 6.77
C LEU A 67 -8.46 -10.79 7.18
N LYS A 68 -8.72 -12.09 7.01
CA LYS A 68 -7.71 -13.14 7.22
C LYS A 68 -6.65 -13.16 6.13
N HIS A 69 -6.95 -12.58 4.97
CA HIS A 69 -6.00 -12.34 3.92
C HIS A 69 -5.92 -10.85 3.65
N VAL A 70 -4.73 -10.28 3.83
CA VAL A 70 -4.42 -8.90 3.49
C VAL A 70 -3.06 -8.92 2.81
N ASN A 71 -2.94 -8.22 1.68
CA ASN A 71 -1.68 -8.00 1.00
C ASN A 71 -1.67 -6.58 0.44
N PHE A 72 -0.64 -5.82 0.80
CA PHE A 72 -0.36 -4.50 0.27
C PHE A 72 1.02 -4.54 -0.39
N GLY A 73 1.04 -4.26 -1.69
CA GLY A 73 2.25 -4.06 -2.47
C GLY A 73 2.51 -2.58 -2.73
N PHE A 74 3.76 -2.18 -2.56
CA PHE A 74 4.28 -0.86 -2.88
C PHE A 74 5.24 -1.01 -4.04
N ILE A 75 4.99 -0.29 -5.12
CA ILE A 75 5.83 -0.35 -6.32
C ILE A 75 6.23 1.07 -6.68
N ASN A 76 7.53 1.32 -6.76
CA ASN A 76 8.04 2.61 -7.20
C ASN A 76 7.58 2.89 -8.64
N TYR A 77 6.99 4.05 -8.89
CA TYR A 77 6.44 4.41 -10.21
C TYR A 77 7.49 4.42 -11.34
N GLN A 78 8.78 4.51 -11.00
CA GLN A 78 9.88 4.49 -11.96
C GLN A 78 10.27 3.08 -12.40
N ILE A 79 9.77 2.04 -11.74
CA ILE A 79 10.13 0.66 -12.07
C ILE A 79 9.81 0.33 -13.53
N ASP A 80 10.71 -0.44 -14.13
CA ASP A 80 10.48 -1.11 -15.40
C ASP A 80 9.83 -2.47 -15.13
N LEU A 81 8.51 -2.54 -15.29
CA LEU A 81 7.75 -3.77 -15.02
C LEU A 81 8.18 -4.93 -15.93
N ASP A 82 8.70 -4.67 -17.14
CA ASP A 82 9.13 -5.74 -18.03
C ASP A 82 10.38 -6.45 -17.50
N LYS A 83 11.20 -5.74 -16.71
CA LYS A 83 12.41 -6.27 -16.08
C LYS A 83 12.20 -6.81 -14.67
N HIS A 84 11.18 -6.32 -13.97
CA HIS A 84 10.90 -6.61 -12.56
C HIS A 84 9.46 -7.08 -12.35
N PHE A 85 8.95 -7.88 -13.29
CA PHE A 85 7.57 -8.38 -13.25
C PHE A 85 7.34 -9.32 -12.06
N ASP A 86 8.39 -10.02 -11.62
CA ASP A 86 8.40 -10.88 -10.42
C ASP A 86 7.97 -10.10 -9.17
N VAL A 87 8.56 -8.92 -8.94
CA VAL A 87 8.20 -8.01 -7.84
C VAL A 87 6.71 -7.66 -7.87
N PHE A 88 6.19 -7.42 -9.07
CA PHE A 88 4.77 -7.14 -9.27
C PHE A 88 3.91 -8.39 -9.01
N ALA A 89 4.27 -9.54 -9.55
CA ALA A 89 3.51 -10.79 -9.48
C ALA A 89 3.44 -11.37 -8.06
N ASP A 90 4.49 -11.16 -7.25
CA ASP A 90 4.52 -11.56 -5.84
C ASP A 90 3.50 -10.78 -5.00
N CYS A 91 3.20 -9.55 -5.41
CA CYS A 91 2.30 -8.66 -4.68
C CYS A 91 0.90 -8.58 -5.29
N MET A 92 0.74 -8.93 -6.58
CA MET A 92 -0.45 -8.61 -7.35
C MET A 92 -0.83 -9.60 -8.45
N SER A 93 -2.12 -9.60 -8.78
CA SER A 93 -2.62 -10.32 -9.96
C SER A 93 -2.22 -9.60 -11.26
N PRO A 94 -1.99 -10.33 -12.37
CA PRO A 94 -1.74 -9.74 -13.69
C PRO A 94 -2.82 -8.73 -14.15
N LYS A 95 -4.05 -8.86 -13.68
CA LYS A 95 -5.15 -7.92 -14.01
C LYS A 95 -4.92 -6.52 -13.44
N SER A 96 -4.06 -6.39 -12.44
CA SER A 96 -3.73 -5.13 -11.78
C SER A 96 -2.72 -4.28 -12.56
N VAL A 97 -2.09 -4.83 -13.62
CA VAL A 97 -1.05 -4.15 -14.43
C VAL A 97 -1.61 -2.87 -15.08
N ALA A 98 -2.81 -2.97 -15.66
CA ALA A 98 -3.46 -1.80 -16.26
C ALA A 98 -3.71 -0.68 -15.22
N GLY A 99 -4.11 -1.06 -14.00
CA GLY A 99 -4.28 -0.13 -12.89
C GLY A 99 -2.97 0.54 -12.48
N PHE A 100 -1.89 -0.22 -12.40
CA PHE A 100 -0.56 0.32 -12.13
C PHE A 100 -0.16 1.39 -13.16
N HIS A 101 -0.30 1.13 -14.45
CA HIS A 101 0.02 2.11 -15.49
C HIS A 101 -0.80 3.40 -15.36
N GLN A 102 -2.10 3.29 -15.03
CA GLN A 102 -2.94 4.47 -14.79
C GLN A 102 -2.46 5.30 -13.60
N PHE A 103 -2.08 4.66 -12.48
CA PHE A 103 -1.52 5.38 -11.33
C PHE A 103 -0.15 5.97 -11.63
N ARG A 104 0.70 5.25 -12.37
CA ARG A 104 2.01 5.73 -12.81
C ARG A 104 1.91 7.04 -13.59
N GLU A 105 0.99 7.13 -14.56
CA GLU A 105 0.82 8.38 -15.32
C GLU A 105 0.33 9.54 -14.45
N ARG A 106 -0.49 9.27 -13.43
CA ARG A 106 -0.91 10.29 -12.46
C ARG A 106 0.25 10.72 -11.55
N ILE A 107 1.12 9.81 -11.14
CA ILE A 107 2.30 10.12 -10.32
C ILE A 107 3.25 11.06 -11.07
N LYS A 108 3.46 10.86 -12.37
CA LYS A 108 4.33 11.72 -13.21
C LYS A 108 3.93 13.20 -13.22
N GLN A 109 2.69 13.53 -12.86
CA GLN A 109 2.19 14.91 -12.80
C GLN A 109 2.45 15.58 -11.44
N LYS A 110 2.93 14.84 -10.43
CA LYS A 110 3.23 15.36 -9.09
C LYS A 110 4.59 16.04 -9.04
N ASP A 111 4.74 17.00 -8.15
CA ASP A 111 6.03 17.65 -7.93
C ASP A 111 6.99 16.79 -7.08
N GLN A 112 8.27 17.16 -7.06
CA GLN A 112 9.30 16.40 -6.37
C GLN A 112 9.09 16.31 -4.85
N SER A 113 8.48 17.33 -4.24
CA SER A 113 8.19 17.35 -2.81
C SER A 113 7.10 16.35 -2.46
N GLU A 114 6.07 16.24 -3.30
CA GLU A 114 5.03 15.22 -3.19
C GLU A 114 5.61 13.82 -3.38
N LEU A 115 6.45 13.61 -4.39
CA LEU A 115 7.08 12.30 -4.66
C LEU A 115 7.92 11.82 -3.48
N ASN A 116 8.65 12.74 -2.83
CA ASN A 116 9.52 12.44 -1.70
C ASN A 116 8.81 12.48 -0.34
N SER A 117 7.51 12.74 -0.31
CA SER A 117 6.73 12.83 0.94
C SER A 117 6.58 11.50 1.66
N THR A 118 6.84 10.37 0.97
CA THR A 118 6.61 9.01 1.47
C THR A 118 7.88 8.16 1.41
N GLN A 119 8.16 7.44 2.48
CA GLN A 119 9.25 6.46 2.59
C GLN A 119 8.71 5.14 3.13
N LEU A 120 9.36 4.03 2.77
CA LEU A 120 9.05 2.71 3.32
C LEU A 120 10.05 2.38 4.43
N SER A 121 9.58 1.68 5.46
CA SER A 121 10.40 1.14 6.55
C SER A 121 9.94 -0.27 6.90
N ASP A 122 10.87 -1.19 7.10
CA ASP A 122 10.63 -2.54 7.64
C ASP A 122 11.02 -2.66 9.13
N SER A 123 11.23 -1.52 9.81
CA SER A 123 11.52 -1.46 11.24
C SER A 123 10.28 -1.71 12.09
N ASP A 124 10.18 -2.91 12.68
CA ASP A 124 9.08 -3.26 13.58
C ASP A 124 9.07 -2.43 14.87
N SER A 125 10.23 -2.03 15.39
CA SER A 125 10.29 -1.19 16.60
C SER A 125 9.66 0.19 16.37
N ASP A 126 9.95 0.80 15.23
CA ASP A 126 9.40 2.11 14.86
C ASP A 126 7.91 1.99 14.56
N PHE A 127 7.51 0.87 13.94
CA PHE A 127 6.10 0.57 13.71
C PHE A 127 5.31 0.49 15.01
N VAL A 128 5.82 -0.20 16.04
CA VAL A 128 5.14 -0.33 17.34
C VAL A 128 4.87 1.04 17.96
N LEU A 129 5.86 1.95 17.91
CA LEU A 129 5.71 3.31 18.41
C LEU A 129 4.65 4.09 17.62
N ALA A 130 4.79 4.13 16.29
CA ALA A 130 3.87 4.87 15.41
C ALA A 130 2.43 4.34 15.48
N TYR A 131 2.27 3.02 15.59
CA TYR A 131 0.95 2.39 15.73
C TYR A 131 0.35 2.66 17.12
N GLY A 132 1.16 2.67 18.17
CA GLY A 132 0.74 3.05 19.51
C GLY A 132 0.14 4.46 19.54
N GLU A 133 0.86 5.44 18.99
CA GLU A 133 0.38 6.82 18.86
C GLU A 133 -0.91 6.93 18.04
N TYR A 134 -1.01 6.17 16.95
CA TYR A 134 -2.23 6.10 16.13
C TYR A 134 -3.44 5.62 16.95
N ILE A 135 -3.27 4.53 17.72
CA ILE A 135 -4.34 3.96 18.54
C ILE A 135 -4.76 4.90 19.66
N GLU A 136 -3.81 5.55 20.35
CA GLU A 136 -4.10 6.54 21.39
C GLU A 136 -4.93 7.71 20.84
N ASN A 137 -4.51 8.27 19.70
CA ASN A 137 -5.23 9.37 19.06
C ASN A 137 -6.63 8.96 18.56
N ARG A 138 -6.78 7.72 18.07
CA ARG A 138 -8.08 7.19 17.64
C ARG A 138 -9.05 6.99 18.80
N ASN A 139 -8.56 6.60 19.97
CA ASN A 139 -9.42 6.35 21.14
C ASN A 139 -9.80 7.63 21.88
N ASN A 140 -9.04 8.72 21.69
CA ASN A 140 -9.28 10.02 22.32
C ASN A 140 -10.13 10.98 21.48
N GLY A 141 -10.52 10.60 20.26
CA GLY A 141 -11.37 11.39 19.35
C GLY A 141 -12.73 10.74 19.14
#